data_AF-A0A928NX27-F1
#
_entry.id   AF-A0A928NX27-F1
#
_cell.length_a   1.000
_cell.length_b   1.000
_cell.length_c   1.000
_cell.angle_alpha   90.00
_cell.angle_beta   90.00
_cell.angle_gamma   90.00
#
_symmetry.space_group_name_H-M   'P 1'
#
loop_
_entity.id
_entity.type
_entity.pdbx_description
1 polymer ?
#
loop_
_entity_poly.entity_id
_entity_poly.type
_entity_poly.pdbx_seq_one_letter_code
_entity_poly.pdbx_strand_id
1 'polypeptide(L)'
;MRQEKRSYTHTQVYDTMVYIADDGKEFVHKSDCIQYELDKAREEAKGKIITCDELEGKPNIDGGEYVEHHGYTWVFVRNEEDAEMLNRMFLLDYDDFSCHIGQWVCVEESEDSSWLSNIENGIKYAKELLDKLGYNVEITRKDEQV
;
A
#
# COMPACT_ATOMS: atom_id res chain seq x y z
N MET A 1 14.48 6.60 6.70
CA MET A 1 14.45 7.90 7.43
C MET A 1 15.34 7.87 8.68
N ARG A 2 16.08 8.96 8.93
CA ARG A 2 16.78 9.23 10.20
C ARG A 2 16.30 10.55 10.81
N GLN A 3 16.36 10.66 12.14
CA GLN A 3 16.02 11.90 12.88
C GLN A 3 17.27 12.46 13.54
N GLU A 4 17.50 13.76 13.38
CA GLU A 4 18.59 14.47 14.03
C GLU A 4 18.07 15.70 14.79
N LYS A 5 18.53 15.86 16.03
CA LYS A 5 18.27 17.06 16.81
C LYS A 5 19.39 18.07 16.54
N ARG A 6 19.04 19.26 16.03
CA ARG A 6 20.01 20.34 15.76
C ARG A 6 19.68 21.58 16.57
N SER A 7 20.73 22.26 17.02
CA SER A 7 20.62 23.52 17.75
C SER A 7 21.23 24.63 16.91
N TYR A 8 20.45 25.67 16.61
CA TYR A 8 20.91 26.83 15.84
C TYR A 8 21.14 28.03 16.78
N THR A 9 22.30 28.70 16.65
CA THR A 9 22.64 29.88 17.46
C THR A 9 22.18 31.16 16.76
N HIS A 10 21.02 31.69 17.17
CA HIS A 10 20.64 33.07 16.87
C HIS A 10 19.99 33.71 18.10
N THR A 11 20.82 34.12 19.06
CA THR A 11 20.43 34.84 20.31
C THR A 11 19.44 34.11 21.24
N GLN A 12 18.85 32.99 20.81
CA GLN A 12 18.03 32.02 21.53
C GLN A 12 18.31 30.63 20.94
N VAL A 13 18.50 29.63 21.79
CA VAL A 13 18.71 28.24 21.36
C VAL A 13 17.34 27.63 21.10
N TYR A 14 17.03 27.36 19.84
CA TYR A 14 15.88 26.56 19.46
C TYR A 14 16.36 25.17 19.06
N ASP A 15 15.83 24.16 19.73
CA ASP A 15 15.98 22.78 19.32
C ASP A 15 14.95 22.49 18.24
N THR A 16 15.39 22.31 17.00
CA THR A 16 14.55 21.85 15.90
C THR A 16 14.91 20.41 15.54
N MET A 17 13.89 19.56 15.41
CA MET A 17 14.06 18.23 14.82
C MET A 17 14.15 18.38 13.30
N VAL A 18 15.14 17.73 12.70
CA VAL A 18 15.30 17.60 11.26
C VAL A 18 15.08 16.14 10.89
N TYR A 19 14.23 15.90 9.89
CA TYR A 19 13.94 14.58 9.33
C TYR A 19 14.74 14.40 8.05
N ILE A 20 15.49 13.31 7.95
CA ILE A 20 16.42 13.07 6.84
C ILE A 20 15.96 11.83 6.08
N ALA A 21 15.69 12.02 4.79
CA ALA A 21 15.41 10.96 3.83
C ALA A 21 16.64 10.05 3.62
N ASP A 22 16.45 8.90 3.02
CA ASP A 22 17.46 7.87 2.80
C ASP A 22 18.55 8.31 1.81
N ASP A 23 18.25 9.27 0.92
CA ASP A 23 19.24 9.94 0.08
C ASP A 23 19.91 11.17 0.73
N GLY A 24 19.59 11.45 1.99
CA GLY A 24 20.16 12.54 2.76
C GLY A 24 19.43 13.87 2.63
N LYS A 25 18.32 13.96 1.88
CA LYS A 25 17.51 15.18 1.81
C LYS A 25 16.85 15.49 3.15
N GLU A 26 16.93 16.75 3.58
CA GLU A 26 16.46 17.20 4.89
C GLU A 26 15.08 17.88 4.81
N PHE A 27 14.27 17.66 5.84
CA PHE A 27 12.91 18.18 5.98
C PHE A 27 12.66 18.67 7.41
N VAL A 28 11.81 19.70 7.53
CA VAL A 28 11.39 20.26 8.82
C VAL A 28 10.21 19.49 9.41
N HIS A 29 9.33 18.96 8.58
CA HIS A 29 8.18 18.16 8.99
C HIS A 29 8.37 16.69 8.64
N LYS A 30 7.95 15.80 9.55
CA LYS A 30 8.00 14.34 9.36
C LYS A 30 7.16 13.92 8.15
N SER A 31 5.96 14.50 8.02
CA SER A 31 5.02 14.23 6.92
C SER A 31 5.67 14.47 5.56
N ASP A 32 6.39 15.58 5.40
CA ASP A 32 7.02 15.95 4.14
C ASP A 32 8.13 14.96 3.77
N CYS A 33 8.89 14.49 4.77
CA CYS A 33 9.91 13.47 4.56
C CYS A 33 9.29 12.12 4.18
N ILE A 34 8.18 11.72 4.82
CA ILE A 34 7.47 10.49 4.49
C ILE A 34 6.93 10.56 3.06
N GLN A 35 6.20 11.63 2.74
CA GLN A 35 5.61 11.80 1.42
C GLN A 35 6.68 11.78 0.32
N TYR A 36 7.84 12.41 0.58
CA TYR A 36 8.96 12.38 -0.34
C TYR A 36 9.49 10.97 -0.63
N GLU A 37 9.62 10.12 0.39
CA GLU A 37 10.08 8.73 0.22
C GLU A 37 9.04 7.90 -0.53
N LEU A 38 7.75 8.07 -0.22
CA LEU A 38 6.67 7.38 -0.91
C LEU A 38 6.61 7.77 -2.38
N ASP A 39 6.67 9.06 -2.70
CA ASP A 39 6.65 9.55 -4.08
C ASP A 39 7.84 9.02 -4.87
N LYS A 40 9.02 8.97 -4.25
CA LYS A 40 10.22 8.40 -4.86
C LYS A 40 10.07 6.90 -5.10
N ALA A 41 9.58 6.15 -4.12
CA ALA A 41 9.32 4.71 -4.26
C ALA A 41 8.31 4.41 -5.37
N ARG A 42 7.22 5.20 -5.45
CA ARG A 42 6.18 5.09 -6.49
C ARG A 42 6.75 5.37 -7.88
N GLU A 43 7.58 6.41 -8.04
CA GLU A 43 8.24 6.69 -9.32
C GLU A 43 9.28 5.62 -9.69
N GLU A 44 10.02 5.08 -8.71
CA GLU A 44 10.95 3.95 -8.94
C GLU A 44 10.22 2.67 -9.39
N ALA A 45 9.00 2.46 -8.92
CA ALA A 45 8.18 1.29 -9.20
C ALA A 45 7.34 1.39 -10.49
N LYS A 46 7.23 2.59 -11.05
CA LYS A 46 6.45 2.87 -12.25
C LYS A 46 6.85 1.97 -13.42
N GLY A 47 5.88 1.24 -13.95
CA GLY A 47 6.08 0.29 -15.06
C GLY A 47 6.86 -0.98 -14.69
N LYS A 48 7.24 -1.15 -13.41
CA LYS A 48 7.86 -2.38 -12.91
C LYS A 48 6.83 -3.26 -12.23
N ILE A 49 5.95 -2.70 -11.40
CA ILE A 49 4.87 -3.45 -10.75
C ILE A 49 3.69 -3.68 -11.69
N ILE A 50 2.91 -4.74 -11.44
CA ILE A 50 1.66 -5.01 -12.17
C ILE A 50 0.50 -4.41 -11.38
N THR A 51 -0.23 -3.49 -12.00
CA THR A 51 -1.48 -2.90 -11.50
C THR A 51 -2.67 -3.33 -12.37
N CYS A 52 -3.88 -3.23 -11.84
CA CYS A 52 -5.11 -3.37 -12.63
C CYS A 52 -5.89 -2.04 -12.65
N ASP A 53 -5.56 -1.19 -13.63
CA ASP A 53 -6.12 0.17 -13.73
C ASP A 53 -7.66 0.18 -13.93
N GLU A 54 -8.24 -0.87 -14.49
CA GLU A 54 -9.71 -1.03 -14.62
C GLU A 54 -10.42 -1.19 -13.26
N LEU A 55 -9.66 -1.58 -12.22
CA LEU A 55 -10.15 -1.75 -10.86
C LEU A 55 -9.73 -0.62 -9.91
N GLU A 56 -9.13 0.45 -10.44
CA GLU A 56 -8.77 1.62 -9.64
C GLU A 56 -9.99 2.21 -8.92
N GLY A 57 -9.83 2.51 -7.63
CA GLY A 57 -10.89 3.00 -6.76
C GLY A 57 -11.96 1.96 -6.39
N LYS A 58 -11.76 0.68 -6.74
CA LYS A 58 -12.69 -0.40 -6.37
C LYS A 58 -12.16 -1.20 -5.18
N PRO A 59 -12.88 -1.20 -4.04
CA PRO A 59 -12.49 -2.01 -2.90
C PRO A 59 -12.68 -3.51 -3.19
N ASN A 60 -12.12 -4.33 -2.31
CA ASN A 60 -12.34 -5.76 -2.32
C ASN A 60 -13.76 -6.11 -1.84
N ILE A 61 -14.21 -7.32 -2.17
CA ILE A 61 -15.55 -7.85 -1.82
C ILE A 61 -15.43 -8.93 -0.76
N ASP A 62 -14.79 -8.61 0.36
CA ASP A 62 -14.51 -9.55 1.46
C ASP A 62 -15.42 -9.37 2.68
N GLY A 63 -16.40 -8.46 2.59
CA GLY A 63 -17.30 -8.12 3.69
C GLY A 63 -16.73 -7.12 4.68
N GLY A 64 -15.56 -6.53 4.39
CA GLY A 64 -14.98 -5.43 5.14
C GLY A 64 -15.78 -4.13 5.04
N GLU A 65 -15.51 -3.21 5.97
CA GLU A 65 -16.01 -1.84 5.92
C GLU A 65 -15.06 -0.99 5.08
N TYR A 66 -15.57 -0.46 3.97
CA TYR A 66 -14.78 0.33 3.03
C TYR A 66 -15.25 1.78 3.00
N VAL A 67 -14.29 2.70 2.94
CA VAL A 67 -14.50 4.13 3.05
C VAL A 67 -14.42 4.78 1.67
N GLU A 68 -15.43 5.58 1.30
CA GLU A 68 -15.53 6.18 -0.04
C GLU A 68 -14.41 7.17 -0.40
N HIS A 69 -13.76 7.78 0.60
CA HIS A 69 -12.68 8.75 0.39
C HIS A 69 -11.29 8.14 0.46
N HIS A 70 -11.18 6.82 0.65
CA HIS A 70 -9.90 6.12 0.55
C HIS A 70 -9.60 5.77 -0.92
N GLY A 71 -8.32 5.66 -1.23
CA GLY A 71 -7.82 5.11 -2.49
C GLY A 71 -7.86 3.59 -2.46
N TYR A 72 -8.10 2.97 -3.61
CA TYR A 72 -8.03 1.52 -3.75
C TYR A 72 -7.27 1.14 -5.01
N THR A 73 -6.14 0.47 -4.85
CA THR A 73 -5.30 0.04 -5.96
C THR A 73 -5.10 -1.46 -5.92
N TRP A 74 -5.33 -2.12 -7.06
CA TRP A 74 -5.09 -3.55 -7.20
C TRP A 74 -3.70 -3.80 -7.77
N VAL A 75 -2.89 -4.57 -7.04
CA VAL A 75 -1.52 -4.94 -7.41
C VAL A 75 -1.36 -6.46 -7.44
N PHE A 76 -0.54 -6.95 -8.36
CA PHE A 76 -0.14 -8.36 -8.40
C PHE A 76 1.30 -8.52 -7.93
N VAL A 77 1.52 -9.33 -6.90
CA VAL A 77 2.86 -9.56 -6.33
C VAL A 77 3.49 -10.76 -7.04
N ARG A 78 4.42 -10.56 -8.00
CA ARG A 78 4.99 -11.70 -8.74
C ARG A 78 6.05 -12.45 -7.97
N ASN A 79 6.85 -11.75 -7.18
CA ASN A 79 8.05 -12.26 -6.52
C ASN A 79 8.42 -11.39 -5.30
N GLU A 80 9.51 -11.75 -4.62
CA GLU A 80 10.03 -11.03 -3.46
C GLU A 80 10.47 -9.60 -3.79
N GLU A 81 11.03 -9.34 -4.98
CA GLU A 81 11.43 -7.99 -5.41
C GLU A 81 10.22 -7.05 -5.55
N ASP A 82 9.12 -7.54 -6.13
CA ASP A 82 7.86 -6.80 -6.18
C ASP A 82 7.34 -6.51 -4.76
N ALA A 83 7.38 -7.50 -3.87
CA ALA A 83 6.94 -7.31 -2.49
C ALA A 83 7.75 -6.20 -1.79
N GLU A 84 9.09 -6.23 -1.90
CA GLU A 84 9.97 -5.19 -1.35
C GLU A 84 9.68 -3.81 -1.95
N MET A 85 9.38 -3.73 -3.24
CA MET A 85 9.01 -2.46 -3.88
C MET A 85 7.67 -1.95 -3.38
N LEU A 86 6.65 -2.80 -3.31
CA LEU A 86 5.32 -2.44 -2.84
C LEU A 86 5.34 -2.00 -1.36
N ASN A 87 6.08 -2.70 -0.49
CA ASN A 87 6.27 -2.29 0.91
C ASN A 87 6.86 -0.88 1.06
N ARG A 88 7.68 -0.42 0.10
CA ARG A 88 8.23 0.94 0.11
C ARG A 88 7.25 1.99 -0.43
N MET A 89 6.27 1.58 -1.22
CA MET A 89 5.29 2.47 -1.84
C MET A 89 4.10 2.79 -0.94
N PHE A 90 3.83 1.95 0.05
CA PHE A 90 2.65 2.03 0.91
C PHE A 90 3.04 2.11 2.39
N LEU A 91 2.25 2.82 3.18
CA LEU A 91 2.46 2.98 4.62
C LEU A 91 1.77 1.85 5.39
N LEU A 92 2.34 0.64 5.30
CA LEU A 92 1.81 -0.52 6.00
C LEU A 92 2.23 -0.52 7.47
N ASP A 93 1.26 -0.58 8.37
CA ASP A 93 1.52 -0.60 9.82
C ASP A 93 1.78 -2.01 10.38
N TYR A 94 1.13 -3.04 9.82
CA TYR A 94 1.10 -4.39 10.41
C TYR A 94 1.30 -5.53 9.40
N ASP A 95 1.21 -5.25 8.10
CA ASP A 95 1.24 -6.24 7.03
C ASP A 95 2.43 -6.04 6.10
N ASP A 96 2.70 -7.06 5.28
CA ASP A 96 3.79 -7.09 4.31
C ASP A 96 3.34 -7.91 3.08
N PHE A 97 3.67 -7.42 1.89
CA PHE A 97 3.40 -8.11 0.62
C PHE A 97 4.11 -9.46 0.45
N SER A 98 5.13 -9.78 1.23
CA SER A 98 5.91 -11.02 1.09
C SER A 98 5.07 -12.31 1.21
N CYS A 99 3.98 -12.28 1.99
CA CYS A 99 3.08 -13.43 2.14
C CYS A 99 2.03 -13.55 1.02
N HIS A 100 2.03 -12.63 0.05
CA HIS A 100 1.05 -12.54 -1.04
C HIS A 100 1.64 -12.81 -2.42
N ILE A 101 2.87 -13.36 -2.49
CA ILE A 101 3.50 -13.73 -3.76
C ILE A 101 2.60 -14.69 -4.55
N GLY A 102 2.38 -14.37 -5.82
CA GLY A 102 1.51 -15.12 -6.73
C GLY A 102 0.03 -14.73 -6.69
N GLN A 103 -0.33 -13.69 -5.91
CA GLN A 103 -1.71 -13.26 -5.68
C GLN A 103 -1.95 -11.79 -6.07
N TRP A 104 -3.21 -11.50 -6.40
CA TRP A 104 -3.72 -10.13 -6.45
C TRP A 104 -4.07 -9.65 -5.04
N VAL A 105 -3.63 -8.45 -4.72
CA VAL A 105 -3.87 -7.75 -3.45
C VAL A 105 -4.49 -6.40 -3.76
N CYS A 106 -5.56 -6.08 -3.05
CA CYS A 106 -6.13 -4.74 -3.02
C CYS A 106 -5.46 -3.97 -1.87
N VAL A 107 -4.92 -2.81 -2.20
CA VAL A 107 -4.36 -1.87 -1.23
C VAL A 107 -5.38 -0.77 -1.02
N GLU A 108 -5.82 -0.59 0.22
CA GLU A 108 -6.60 0.55 0.65
C GLU A 108 -5.65 1.61 1.20
N GLU A 109 -5.76 2.84 0.71
CA GLU A 109 -4.90 3.95 1.11
C GLU A 109 -5.73 5.09 1.70
N SER A 110 -5.32 5.52 2.89
CA SER A 110 -5.74 6.78 3.51
C SER A 110 -4.60 7.80 3.46
N GLU A 111 -4.79 8.98 4.06
CA GLU A 111 -3.75 10.01 4.11
C GLU A 111 -2.50 9.58 4.91
N ASP A 112 -2.65 8.69 5.90
CA ASP A 112 -1.58 8.37 6.85
C ASP A 112 -1.25 6.88 6.96
N SER A 113 -2.07 6.00 6.38
CA SER A 113 -1.96 4.55 6.57
C SER A 113 -2.46 3.78 5.34
N SER A 114 -1.97 2.54 5.17
CA SER A 114 -2.41 1.61 4.14
C SER A 114 -2.77 0.24 4.72
N TRP A 115 -3.77 -0.41 4.13
CA TRP A 115 -4.22 -1.76 4.51
C TRP A 115 -4.28 -2.69 3.31
N LEU A 116 -4.08 -3.99 3.54
CA LEU A 116 -4.09 -5.01 2.51
C LEU A 116 -5.33 -5.91 2.64
N SER A 117 -5.92 -6.26 1.51
CA SER A 117 -6.85 -7.38 1.41
C SER A 117 -6.52 -8.24 0.20
N ASN A 118 -6.44 -9.55 0.37
CA ASN A 118 -6.17 -10.46 -0.74
C ASN A 118 -7.47 -10.85 -1.47
N ILE A 119 -7.35 -11.20 -2.76
CA ILE A 119 -8.51 -11.63 -3.55
C ILE A 119 -9.14 -12.93 -3.03
N GLU A 120 -8.37 -13.80 -2.38
CA GLU A 120 -8.85 -15.09 -1.89
C GLU A 120 -9.92 -14.92 -0.80
N ASN A 121 -9.75 -13.95 0.09
CA ASN A 121 -10.74 -13.59 1.10
C ASN A 121 -12.03 -13.09 0.45
N GLY A 122 -11.93 -12.24 -0.58
CA GLY A 122 -13.07 -11.77 -1.34
C GLY A 122 -13.83 -12.89 -2.05
N ILE A 123 -13.11 -13.80 -2.72
CA ILE A 123 -13.69 -14.98 -3.37
C ILE A 123 -14.41 -15.86 -2.34
N LYS A 124 -13.79 -16.11 -1.19
CA LYS A 124 -14.37 -16.92 -0.12
C LYS A 124 -15.65 -16.29 0.41
N TYR A 125 -15.61 -15.00 0.75
CA TYR A 125 -16.77 -14.27 1.24
C TYR A 125 -17.92 -14.30 0.23
N ALA A 126 -17.65 -13.98 -1.04
CA ALA A 126 -18.67 -13.98 -2.09
C ALA A 126 -19.33 -15.36 -2.26
N LYS A 127 -18.55 -16.44 -2.24
CA LYS A 127 -19.07 -17.81 -2.30
C LYS A 127 -19.95 -18.13 -1.10
N GLU A 128 -19.48 -17.88 0.11
CA GLU A 128 -20.25 -18.15 1.34
C GLU A 128 -21.55 -17.35 1.42
N LEU A 129 -21.52 -16.08 1.00
CA LEU A 129 -22.70 -15.21 0.97
C LEU A 129 -23.73 -15.72 -0.03
N LEU A 130 -23.30 -16.00 -1.27
CA LEU A 130 -24.21 -16.37 -2.36
C LEU A 130 -24.77 -17.79 -2.18
N ASP A 131 -23.98 -18.72 -1.64
CA ASP A 131 -24.45 -20.07 -1.27
C ASP A 131 -25.60 -20.01 -0.24
N LYS A 132 -25.44 -19.19 0.81
CA LYS A 132 -26.50 -18.97 1.81
C LYS A 132 -27.77 -18.32 1.23
N LEU A 133 -27.64 -17.59 0.14
CA LEU A 133 -28.76 -17.00 -0.60
C LEU A 133 -29.37 -17.96 -1.63
N GLY A 134 -28.87 -19.20 -1.74
CA GLY A 134 -29.37 -20.23 -2.63
C GLY A 134 -28.78 -20.20 -4.05
N TYR A 135 -27.67 -19.49 -4.26
CA TYR A 135 -26.96 -19.43 -5.53
C TYR A 135 -25.73 -20.35 -5.52
N ASN A 136 -25.49 -21.05 -6.63
CA ASN A 136 -24.22 -21.74 -6.86
C ASN A 136 -23.24 -20.82 -7.60
N VAL A 137 -22.01 -20.70 -7.10
CA VAL A 137 -20.99 -19.80 -7.64
C VAL A 137 -19.68 -20.56 -7.86
N GLU A 138 -19.27 -20.63 -9.12
CA GLU A 138 -17.97 -21.16 -9.53
C GLU A 138 -17.08 -20.00 -10.00
N ILE A 139 -15.93 -19.83 -9.35
CA ILE A 139 -14.91 -18.84 -9.70
C ILE A 139 -13.62 -19.60 -9.95
N THR A 140 -13.08 -19.46 -11.16
CA THR A 140 -11.82 -20.05 -11.60
C THR A 140 -10.88 -18.97 -12.10
N ARG A 141 -9.60 -19.06 -11.73
CA ARG A 141 -8.56 -18.20 -12.28
C ARG A 141 -8.38 -18.54 -13.76
N LYS A 142 -8.20 -17.52 -14.60
CA LYS A 142 -7.80 -17.73 -16.00
C LYS A 142 -6.27 -17.93 -16.00
N ASP A 143 -5.81 -19.05 -16.54
CA ASP A 143 -4.39 -19.45 -16.49
C ASP A 143 -3.43 -18.54 -17.29
N GLU A 144 -3.94 -17.53 -18.01
CA GLU A 144 -3.18 -16.72 -18.99
C GLU A 144 -3.01 -15.23 -18.63
N GLN A 145 -3.36 -14.80 -17.42
CA GLN A 145 -3.28 -13.37 -17.04
C GLN A 145 -2.50 -13.16 -15.75
N VAL A 146 -1.18 -13.37 -15.81
CA VAL A 146 -0.14 -12.69 -15.02
C VAL A 146 1.17 -12.70 -15.79
#